data_AF-A0A7L4NNQ2-F1
#
_entry.id   AF-A0A7L4NNQ2-F1
#
_cell.length_a   1.000
_cell.length_b   1.000
_cell.length_c   1.000
_cell.angle_alpha   90.00
_cell.angle_beta   90.00
_cell.angle_gamma   90.00
#
_symmetry.space_group_name_H-M   'P 1'
#
loop_
_entity.id
_entity.type
_entity.pdbx_description
1 polymer ?
#
loop_
_entity_poly.entity_id
_entity_poly.type
_entity_poly.pdbx_seq_one_letter_code
_entity_poly.pdbx_strand_id
1 'polypeptide(L)'
;VQSGWKLSPAGILRMERILLEKLHWDLYTATPMDFLNIVSTNSTLVSNWPRVLHGQPQMNPSLHVVLTKQLQHCMACHQLVQFKGSTLALVIITLELERQTPDWFPVITDLLKKAQGRN
;
A
#
# COMPACT_ATOMS: atom_id res chain seq x y z
N VAL A 1 23.75 16.85 -0.21
CA VAL A 1 22.97 17.82 -1.01
C VAL A 1 21.94 18.47 -0.11
N GLN A 2 22.26 19.65 0.43
CA GLN A 2 21.30 20.48 1.16
C GLN A 2 20.50 21.21 0.08
N SER A 3 19.18 21.02 0.02
CA SER A 3 18.34 21.76 -0.91
C SER A 3 18.51 23.26 -0.61
N GLY A 4 19.26 23.98 -1.45
CA GLY A 4 19.62 25.40 -1.28
C GLY A 4 18.46 26.38 -1.42
N TRP A 5 17.24 25.94 -1.12
CA TRP A 5 16.03 26.72 -1.14
C TRP A 5 15.88 27.32 0.26
N LYS A 6 15.94 28.64 0.39
CA LYS A 6 15.54 29.32 1.63
C LYS A 6 14.04 29.07 1.86
N LEU A 7 13.69 27.99 2.55
CA LEU A 7 12.32 27.73 3.02
C LEU A 7 11.99 28.75 4.12
N SER A 8 11.53 29.94 3.73
CA SER A 8 10.87 30.86 4.65
C SER A 8 9.51 30.26 5.05
N PRO A 9 9.05 30.41 6.31
CA PRO A 9 7.71 30.00 6.72
C PRO A 9 6.60 30.52 5.78
N ALA A 10 6.73 31.76 5.30
CA ALA A 10 5.80 32.35 4.34
C ALA A 10 5.87 31.74 2.93
N GLY A 11 6.99 31.12 2.57
CA GLY A 11 7.14 30.32 1.34
C GLY A 11 6.43 28.98 1.46
N ILE A 12 6.55 28.31 2.60
CA ILE A 12 5.89 27.04 2.89
C ILE A 12 4.37 27.21 2.88
N LEU A 13 3.84 28.22 3.58
CA LEU A 13 2.39 28.48 3.62
C LEU A 13 1.81 28.81 2.23
N ARG A 14 2.60 29.49 1.38
CA ARG A 14 2.19 29.72 -0.02
C ARG A 14 2.15 28.43 -0.83
N MET A 15 3.15 27.57 -0.68
CA MET A 15 3.18 26.26 -1.35
C MET A 15 2.03 25.37 -0.88
N GLU A 16 1.78 25.32 0.42
CA GLU A 16 0.68 24.57 1.01
C GLU A 16 -0.68 25.01 0.43
N ARG A 17 -0.96 26.32 0.42
CA ARG A 17 -2.19 26.85 -0.19
C ARG A 17 -2.31 26.47 -1.67
N ILE A 18 -1.24 26.61 -2.46
CA ILE A 18 -1.25 26.25 -3.89
C ILE A 18 -1.52 24.75 -4.07
N LEU A 19 -0.93 23.89 -3.24
CA LEU A 19 -1.17 22.44 -3.29
C LEU A 19 -2.62 22.10 -2.92
N LEU A 20 -3.15 22.69 -1.86
CA LEU A 20 -4.55 22.50 -1.46
C LEU A 20 -5.52 22.97 -2.55
N GLU A 21 -5.26 24.12 -3.17
CA GLU A 21 -6.04 24.59 -4.32
C GLU A 21 -5.98 23.63 -5.51
N LYS A 22 -4.78 23.10 -5.84
CA LYS A 22 -4.62 22.10 -6.92
C LYS A 22 -5.28 20.77 -6.63
N LEU A 23 -5.37 20.39 -5.36
CA LEU A 23 -6.09 19.21 -4.91
C LEU A 23 -7.60 19.49 -4.76
N HIS A 24 -8.08 20.68 -5.12
CA HIS A 24 -9.47 21.10 -4.89
C HIS A 24 -9.91 20.95 -3.42
N TRP A 25 -8.98 21.11 -2.49
CA TRP A 25 -9.14 20.85 -1.05
C TRP A 25 -9.53 19.40 -0.71
N ASP A 26 -9.47 18.49 -1.68
CA ASP A 26 -9.70 17.06 -1.47
C ASP A 26 -8.42 16.39 -0.97
N LEU A 27 -8.36 16.21 0.34
CA LEU A 27 -7.30 15.47 1.02
C LEU A 27 -7.70 14.00 1.29
N TYR A 28 -8.92 13.60 0.93
CA TYR A 28 -9.46 12.26 1.17
C TYR A 28 -9.23 11.31 0.00
N THR A 29 -8.42 11.72 -0.98
CA THR A 29 -8.06 10.86 -2.10
C THR A 29 -7.40 9.57 -1.59
N ALA A 30 -8.02 8.43 -1.89
CA ALA A 30 -7.52 7.14 -1.45
C ALA A 30 -6.10 6.90 -1.94
N THR A 31 -5.18 6.72 -1.01
CA THR A 31 -3.77 6.45 -1.30
C THR A 31 -3.56 4.95 -1.54
N PRO A 32 -2.50 4.56 -2.28
CA PRO A 32 -2.09 3.15 -2.36
C PRO A 32 -1.89 2.48 -0.99
N MET A 33 -1.52 3.27 0.02
CA MET A 33 -1.38 2.80 1.41
C MET A 33 -2.74 2.46 2.03
N ASP A 34 -3.79 3.22 1.73
CA ASP A 34 -5.15 2.91 2.19
C ASP A 34 -5.62 1.56 1.63
N PHE A 35 -5.32 1.27 0.36
CA PHE A 35 -5.61 -0.05 -0.22
C PHE A 35 -4.79 -1.17 0.41
N LEU A 36 -3.49 -0.96 0.67
CA LEU A 36 -2.68 -1.94 1.41
C LEU A 36 -3.24 -2.19 2.80
N ASN A 37 -3.62 -1.14 3.52
CA ASN A 37 -4.18 -1.24 4.85
C ASN A 37 -5.53 -1.94 4.82
N ILE A 38 -6.43 -1.61 3.90
CA ILE A 38 -7.73 -2.29 3.74
C ILE A 38 -7.53 -3.78 3.45
N VAL A 39 -6.67 -4.14 2.50
CA VAL A 39 -6.43 -5.56 2.20
C VAL A 39 -5.71 -6.26 3.35
N SER A 40 -4.83 -5.57 4.07
CA SER A 40 -4.08 -6.14 5.19
C SER A 40 -4.88 -6.18 6.50
N THR A 41 -5.91 -5.35 6.70
CA THR A 41 -6.72 -5.30 7.94
C THR A 41 -8.09 -5.93 7.78
N ASN A 42 -8.74 -5.75 6.62
CA ASN A 42 -10.08 -6.26 6.34
C ASN A 42 -10.06 -7.66 5.72
N SER A 43 -8.95 -8.07 5.10
CA SER A 43 -8.91 -9.39 4.50
C SER A 43 -8.62 -10.46 5.54
N THR A 44 -9.42 -11.51 5.45
CA THR A 44 -9.14 -12.90 5.87
C THR A 44 -7.74 -13.42 5.55
N LEU A 45 -6.89 -12.68 4.83
CA LEU A 45 -5.44 -12.87 4.84
C LEU A 45 -4.92 -12.96 6.27
N VAL A 46 -5.18 -12.02 7.17
CA VAL A 46 -4.61 -12.09 8.54
C VAL A 46 -5.06 -13.32 9.32
N SER A 47 -6.26 -13.85 9.04
CA SER A 47 -6.77 -15.07 9.67
C SER A 47 -6.23 -16.36 9.05
N ASN A 48 -5.92 -16.38 7.75
CA ASN A 48 -5.39 -17.56 7.04
C ASN A 48 -3.86 -17.55 6.88
N TRP A 49 -3.23 -16.38 6.96
CA TRP A 49 -1.79 -16.17 6.83
C TRP A 49 -0.97 -16.88 7.91
N PRO A 50 -1.39 -16.94 9.20
CA PRO A 50 -0.71 -17.74 10.21
C PRO A 50 -0.83 -19.25 9.97
N ARG A 51 -1.83 -19.70 9.19
CA ARG A 51 -2.00 -21.10 8.80
C ARG A 51 -1.22 -21.46 7.55
N VAL A 52 -1.10 -20.51 6.61
CA VAL A 52 -0.36 -20.63 5.35
C VAL A 52 1.16 -20.49 5.57
N LEU A 53 1.58 -19.59 6.47
CA LEU A 53 2.91 -19.59 7.07
C LEU A 53 2.92 -20.51 8.29
N HIS A 54 3.14 -21.81 8.08
CA HIS A 54 3.34 -22.79 9.15
C HIS A 54 4.27 -22.23 10.27
N GLY A 55 3.68 -21.75 11.37
CA GLY A 55 4.39 -21.50 12.63
C GLY A 55 4.53 -20.06 13.14
N GLN A 56 3.97 -19.01 12.52
CA GLN A 56 4.16 -17.64 13.03
C GLN A 56 2.87 -16.98 13.56
N PRO A 57 2.66 -16.85 14.89
CA PRO A 57 1.34 -16.58 15.49
C PRO A 57 0.90 -15.11 15.54
N GLN A 58 1.63 -14.19 14.91
CA GLN A 58 1.32 -12.77 15.01
C GLN A 58 1.70 -12.13 13.69
N MET A 59 0.78 -11.34 13.13
CA MET A 59 1.04 -10.47 11.99
C MET A 59 2.26 -9.64 12.33
N ASN A 60 3.39 -10.10 11.83
CA ASN A 60 4.69 -9.69 12.31
C ASN A 60 4.82 -8.22 11.89
N PRO A 61 5.09 -7.27 12.80
CA PRO A 61 5.33 -5.87 12.45
C PRO A 61 6.31 -5.74 11.27
N SER A 62 7.19 -6.73 11.08
CA SER A 62 8.06 -6.87 9.93
C SER A 62 7.35 -6.97 8.57
N LEU A 63 6.21 -7.65 8.43
CA LEU A 63 5.54 -7.81 7.14
C LEU A 63 4.87 -6.52 6.67
N HIS A 64 4.11 -5.86 7.56
CA HIS A 64 3.52 -4.56 7.23
C HIS A 64 4.62 -3.54 6.91
N VAL A 65 5.72 -3.56 7.66
CA VAL A 65 6.90 -2.74 7.36
C VAL A 65 7.52 -3.09 6.00
N VAL A 66 7.62 -4.36 5.63
CA VAL A 66 8.15 -4.79 4.32
C VAL A 66 7.24 -4.32 3.18
N LEU A 67 5.93 -4.54 3.28
CA LEU A 67 4.96 -4.10 2.26
C LEU A 67 4.98 -2.58 2.11
N THR A 68 5.03 -1.85 3.24
CA THR A 68 5.09 -0.39 3.24
C THR A 68 6.39 0.10 2.60
N LYS A 69 7.53 -0.54 2.89
CA LYS A 69 8.81 -0.22 2.25
C LYS A 69 8.80 -0.49 0.74
N GLN A 70 8.24 -1.62 0.32
CA GLN A 70 8.06 -1.95 -1.10
C GLN A 70 7.19 -0.91 -1.79
N LEU A 71 6.08 -0.50 -1.16
CA LEU A 71 5.22 0.56 -1.69
C LEU A 71 5.96 1.88 -1.84
N GLN A 72 6.70 2.29 -0.81
CA GLN A 72 7.51 3.51 -0.86
C GLN A 72 8.54 3.46 -1.99
N HIS A 73 9.16 2.30 -2.21
CA HIS A 73 10.10 2.11 -3.32
C HIS A 73 9.40 2.19 -4.68
N CYS A 74 8.21 1.60 -4.83
CA CYS A 74 7.39 1.73 -6.04
C CYS A 74 6.97 3.18 -6.29
N MET A 75 6.61 3.92 -5.24
CA MET A 75 6.22 5.33 -5.32
C MET A 75 7.40 6.25 -5.69
N ALA A 76 8.64 5.80 -5.50
CA ALA A 76 9.83 6.49 -5.99
C ALA A 76 10.06 6.29 -7.50
N CYS A 77 9.35 5.35 -8.14
CA CYS A 77 9.44 5.08 -9.57
C CYS A 77 8.27 5.70 -10.33
N HIS A 78 8.55 6.69 -11.19
CA HIS A 78 7.52 7.41 -11.94
C HIS A 78 6.65 6.49 -12.81
N GLN A 79 7.21 5.43 -13.39
CA GLN A 79 6.46 4.47 -14.21
C GLN A 79 5.40 3.71 -13.39
N LEU A 80 5.69 3.45 -12.12
CA LEU A 80 4.79 2.70 -11.24
C LEU A 80 3.71 3.58 -10.63
N VAL A 81 4.00 4.86 -10.38
CA VAL A 81 3.02 5.84 -9.86
C VAL A 81 1.84 6.08 -10.82
N GLN A 82 1.99 5.76 -12.12
CA GLN A 82 0.91 5.87 -13.12
C GLN A 82 -0.20 4.83 -12.93
N PHE A 83 0.06 3.73 -12.22
CA PHE A 83 -0.96 2.71 -11.98
C PHE A 83 -1.91 3.11 -10.85
N LYS A 84 -3.13 2.56 -10.87
CA LYS A 84 -4.09 2.74 -9.78
C LYS A 84 -3.49 2.24 -8.47
N GLY A 85 -3.68 2.99 -7.38
CA GLY A 85 -3.14 2.63 -6.07
C GLY A 85 -3.59 1.25 -5.57
N SER A 86 -4.81 0.84 -5.93
CA SER A 86 -5.32 -0.52 -5.65
C SER A 86 -4.56 -1.61 -6.42
N THR A 87 -4.16 -1.36 -7.66
CA THR A 87 -3.35 -2.29 -8.47
C THR A 87 -1.95 -2.45 -7.87
N LEU A 88 -1.31 -1.34 -7.50
CA LEU A 88 0.00 -1.40 -6.83
C LEU A 88 -0.06 -2.16 -5.52
N ALA A 89 -1.05 -1.85 -4.67
CA ALA A 89 -1.26 -2.54 -3.40
C ALA A 89 -1.45 -4.05 -3.60
N LEU A 90 -2.28 -4.44 -4.58
CA LEU A 90 -2.51 -5.85 -4.90
C LEU A 90 -1.20 -6.52 -5.37
N VAL A 91 -0.48 -5.94 -6.33
CA VAL A 91 0.77 -6.50 -6.87
C VAL A 91 1.80 -6.73 -5.77
N ILE A 92 1.99 -5.75 -4.88
CA ILE A 92 2.93 -5.83 -3.75
C ILE A 92 2.53 -6.97 -2.80
N ILE A 93 1.25 -7.09 -2.47
CA ILE A 93 0.75 -8.19 -1.62
C ILE A 93 0.93 -9.54 -2.29
N THR A 94 0.60 -9.65 -3.59
CA THR A 94 0.71 -10.92 -4.33
C THR A 94 2.16 -11.37 -4.50
N LEU A 95 3.10 -10.44 -4.69
CA LEU A 95 4.53 -10.74 -4.82
C LEU A 95 5.13 -11.17 -3.48
N GLU A 96 4.69 -10.56 -2.38
CA GLU A 96 5.12 -10.96 -1.04
C GLU A 96 4.53 -12.33 -0.62
N LEU A 97 3.31 -12.64 -1.07
CA LEU A 97 2.68 -13.97 -0.92
C LEU A 97 3.42 -15.07 -1.68
N GLU A 98 3.74 -14.83 -2.96
CA GLU A 98 4.50 -15.76 -3.80
C GLU A 98 5.87 -16.05 -3.19
N ARG A 99 6.54 -15.03 -2.66
CA ARG A 99 7.86 -15.17 -2.04
C ARG A 99 7.83 -16.04 -0.78
N GLN A 100 6.78 -15.92 0.03
CA GLN A 100 6.72 -16.58 1.33
C GLN A 100 6.06 -17.96 1.29
N THR A 101 5.20 -18.24 0.30
CA THR A 101 4.43 -19.49 0.24
C THR A 101 4.35 -20.12 -1.15
N PRO A 102 4.61 -21.43 -1.28
CA PRO A 102 4.45 -22.13 -2.55
C PRO A 102 2.98 -22.28 -2.99
N ASP A 103 2.02 -22.30 -2.06
CA ASP A 103 0.56 -22.38 -2.33
C ASP A 103 -0.12 -21.01 -2.33
N TRP A 104 0.51 -19.99 -2.93
CA TRP A 104 0.02 -18.61 -2.93
C TRP A 104 -1.25 -18.41 -3.77
N PHE A 105 -1.44 -19.21 -4.82
CA PHE A 105 -2.47 -19.01 -5.85
C PHE A 105 -3.92 -19.14 -5.33
N PRO A 106 -4.27 -20.15 -4.51
CA PRO A 106 -5.61 -20.24 -3.90
C PRO A 106 -5.93 -19.05 -2.99
N VAL A 107 -4.94 -18.52 -2.27
CA VAL A 107 -5.10 -17.40 -1.33
C VAL A 107 -5.47 -16.12 -2.07
N ILE A 108 -4.78 -15.83 -3.17
CA ILE A 108 -5.10 -14.67 -4.02
C ILE A 108 -6.46 -14.85 -4.69
N THR A 109 -6.79 -16.07 -5.13
CA THR A 109 -8.08 -16.34 -5.78
C THR A 109 -9.25 -16.14 -4.82
N ASP A 110 -9.12 -16.58 -3.57
CA ASP A 110 -10.10 -16.30 -2.50
C ASP A 110 -10.22 -14.80 -2.23
N LEU A 111 -9.10 -14.08 -2.21
CA LEU A 111 -9.06 -12.64 -2.00
C LEU A 111 -9.74 -11.86 -3.13
N LEU A 112 -9.47 -12.25 -4.38
CA LEU A 112 -10.11 -11.68 -5.55
C LEU A 112 -11.61 -11.97 -5.56
N LYS A 113 -12.03 -13.19 -5.21
CA LYS A 113 -13.45 -13.54 -5.09
C LYS A 113 -14.17 -12.71 -4.03
N LYS A 114 -13.57 -12.52 -2.85
CA LYS A 114 -14.11 -11.65 -1.78
C LYS A 114 -14.15 -10.19 -2.18
N ALA A 115 -13.12 -9.69 -2.86
CA ALA A 115 -13.08 -8.32 -3.35
C ALA A 115 -14.09 -8.05 -4.48
N GLN A 116 -14.46 -9.08 -5.26
CA GLN A 116 -15.41 -8.97 -6.37
C GLN A 116 -16.88 -9.09 -5.94
N GLY A 117 -17.18 -9.37 -4.67
CA GLY A 117 -18.55 -9.34 -4.14
C GLY A 117 -19.51 -10.32 -4.83
N ARG A 118 -19.08 -11.57 -5.06
CA ARG A 118 -19.99 -12.65 -5.49
C ARG A 118 -20.01 -13.73 -4.41
N ASN A 119 -21.06 -13.69 -3.59
CA ASN A 119 -21.57 -14.87 -2.89
C ASN A 119 -21.94 -15.95 -3.91
#